data_AF-A0A397GST8-F1
#
_entry.id   AF-A0A397GST8-F1
#
_cell.length_a   1.000
_cell.length_b   1.000
_cell.length_c   1.000
_cell.angle_alpha   90.00
_cell.angle_beta   90.00
_cell.angle_gamma   90.00
#
_symmetry.space_group_name_H-M   'P 1'
#
loop_
_entity.id
_entity.type
_entity.pdbx_description
1 polymer ?
#
loop_
_entity_poly.entity_id
_entity_poly.type
_entity_poly.pdbx_seq_one_letter_code
_entity_poly.pdbx_strand_id
1 'polypeptide(L)'
;MIGNNQIWNNLFKLIGYNDLQASGSRTRPESTMECQRFRIHLRSLEFTNLDNARSVCQSLGEHHELSEHLKNFTHLAKQARQNYIIEVFFNKNPPPFFRPIPITKQETDAQENEENMKKAEILLKIETFLEHCESARKKYPGLKSKKRSELLNILQDIKHAFNSNNEFND
;
A
#
# COMPACT_ATOMS: atom_id res chain seq x y z
N MET A 1 -18.92 -24.12 20.78
CA MET A 1 -18.44 -23.02 19.91
C MET A 1 -17.13 -22.48 20.46
N ILE A 2 -15.96 -22.96 20.01
CA ILE A 2 -14.63 -22.62 20.59
C ILE A 2 -13.65 -22.05 19.53
N GLY A 3 -14.10 -21.77 18.30
CA GLY A 3 -13.21 -21.38 17.20
C GLY A 3 -12.78 -19.89 17.13
N ASN A 4 -13.52 -18.97 17.76
CA ASN A 4 -13.33 -17.53 17.49
C ASN A 4 -12.26 -16.86 18.38
N ASN A 5 -12.02 -17.33 19.60
CA ASN A 5 -11.10 -16.67 20.53
C ASN A 5 -9.62 -16.75 20.10
N GLN A 6 -9.23 -17.81 19.41
CA GLN A 6 -7.85 -17.98 18.94
C GLN A 6 -7.48 -16.93 17.88
N ILE A 7 -8.43 -16.60 16.99
CA ILE A 7 -8.22 -15.70 15.85
C ILE A 7 -8.03 -14.26 16.35
N TRP A 8 -8.88 -13.84 17.31
CA TRP A 8 -8.78 -12.53 17.94
C TRP A 8 -7.47 -12.34 18.70
N ASN A 9 -7.06 -13.34 19.49
CA ASN A 9 -5.81 -13.26 20.25
C ASN A 9 -4.58 -13.15 19.34
N ASN A 10 -4.60 -13.83 18.18
CA ASN A 10 -3.52 -13.71 17.20
C ASN A 10 -3.51 -12.33 16.53
N LEU A 11 -4.68 -11.75 16.24
CA LEU A 11 -4.80 -10.40 15.70
C LEU A 11 -4.20 -9.36 16.65
N PHE A 12 -4.57 -9.40 17.94
CA PHE A 12 -4.09 -8.44 18.93
C PHE A 12 -2.57 -8.51 19.12
N LYS A 13 -1.99 -9.71 19.16
CA LYS A 13 -0.53 -9.88 19.22
C LYS A 13 0.20 -9.32 18.01
N LEU A 14 -0.34 -9.51 16.79
CA LEU A 14 0.30 -9.05 15.56
C LEU A 14 0.31 -7.51 15.43
N ILE A 15 -0.74 -6.84 15.88
CA ILE A 15 -0.83 -5.35 15.85
C ILE A 15 -0.08 -4.68 17.02
N GLY A 16 0.71 -5.43 17.80
CA GLY A 16 1.50 -4.91 18.92
C GLY A 16 0.69 -4.65 20.19
N TYR A 17 -0.52 -5.21 20.30
CA TYR A 17 -1.30 -5.17 21.53
C TYR A 17 -0.80 -6.26 22.48
N ASN A 18 -0.04 -5.86 23.50
CA ASN A 18 0.30 -6.73 24.62
C ASN A 18 -0.81 -6.67 25.67
N ASP A 19 -1.23 -7.82 26.20
CA ASP A 19 -2.19 -7.98 27.32
C ASP A 19 -1.63 -7.48 28.68
N LEU A 20 -0.68 -6.54 28.66
CA LEU A 20 -0.38 -5.75 29.83
C LEU A 20 -1.61 -4.88 30.05
N GLN A 21 -2.42 -5.26 31.05
CA GLN A 21 -3.52 -4.43 31.53
C GLN A 21 -3.01 -3.00 31.67
N ALA A 22 -3.44 -2.13 30.76
CA ALA A 22 -3.20 -0.70 30.87
C ALA A 22 -4.03 -0.24 32.08
N SER A 23 -3.41 -0.26 33.26
CA SER A 23 -4.00 0.18 34.54
C SER A 23 -4.17 1.69 34.63
N GLY A 24 -4.20 2.39 33.50
CA GLY A 24 -4.47 3.82 33.42
C GLY A 24 -5.82 4.04 32.76
N SER A 25 -6.61 4.96 33.31
CA SER A 25 -7.76 5.53 32.61
C SER A 25 -7.27 6.05 31.27
N ARG A 26 -7.60 5.36 30.17
CA ARG A 26 -7.41 5.90 28.83
C ARG A 26 -8.27 7.15 28.72
N THR A 27 -7.69 8.32 28.94
CA THR A 27 -8.20 9.54 28.32
C THR A 27 -8.04 9.34 26.83
N ARG A 28 -9.14 8.95 26.18
CA ARG A 28 -9.24 8.85 24.73
C ARG A 28 -8.60 10.11 24.15
N PRO A 29 -7.55 10.02 23.33
CA PRO A 29 -6.96 11.21 22.76
C PRO A 29 -8.04 11.96 21.99
N GLU A 30 -7.98 13.28 21.96
CA GLU A 30 -8.83 14.15 21.13
C GLU A 30 -8.76 13.84 19.62
N SER A 31 -8.03 12.79 19.21
CA SER A 31 -7.98 12.21 17.86
C SER A 31 -9.32 12.21 17.12
N THR A 32 -10.47 11.95 17.78
CA THR A 32 -11.76 12.03 17.09
C THR A 32 -12.13 13.46 16.70
N MET A 33 -11.92 14.42 17.60
CA MET A 33 -12.15 15.85 17.40
C MET A 33 -11.14 16.44 16.42
N GLU A 34 -9.86 16.12 16.56
CA GLU A 34 -8.80 16.54 15.65
C GLU A 34 -9.00 15.97 14.24
N CYS A 35 -9.34 14.69 14.11
CA CYS A 35 -9.72 14.12 12.81
C CYS A 35 -10.99 14.75 12.24
N GLN A 36 -11.94 15.16 13.09
CA GLN A 36 -13.13 15.89 12.64
C GLN A 36 -12.76 17.29 12.14
N ARG A 37 -11.94 18.06 12.89
CA ARG A 37 -11.45 19.38 12.50
C ARG A 37 -10.65 19.31 11.21
N PHE A 38 -9.75 18.34 11.09
CA PHE A 38 -9.00 18.07 9.86
C PHE A 38 -9.96 17.76 8.70
N ARG A 39 -10.95 16.88 8.87
CA ARG A 39 -11.95 16.59 7.81
C ARG A 39 -12.86 17.77 7.47
N ILE A 40 -13.15 18.65 8.42
CA ILE A 40 -13.92 19.89 8.18
C ILE A 40 -13.05 20.86 7.39
N HIS A 41 -11.81 21.06 7.82
CA HIS A 41 -10.83 21.90 7.11
C HIS A 41 -10.59 21.40 5.70
N LEU A 42 -10.40 20.08 5.52
CA LEU A 42 -10.30 19.49 4.19
C LEU A 42 -11.57 19.82 3.37
N ARG A 43 -12.77 19.50 3.87
CA ARG A 43 -14.01 19.81 3.13
C ARG A 43 -14.19 21.30 2.80
N SER A 44 -13.63 22.21 3.61
CA SER A 44 -13.66 23.65 3.34
C SER A 44 -12.70 24.12 2.25
N LEU A 45 -11.68 23.33 1.91
CA LEU A 45 -10.70 23.67 0.87
C LEU A 45 -11.17 23.32 -0.55
N GLU A 46 -12.48 23.12 -0.77
CA GLU A 46 -13.07 22.79 -2.08
C GLU A 46 -12.22 21.77 -2.87
N PHE A 47 -12.05 20.55 -2.31
CA PHE A 47 -11.21 19.48 -2.88
C PHE A 47 -11.52 19.10 -4.33
N THR A 48 -12.66 19.55 -4.85
CA THR A 48 -13.06 19.33 -6.22
C THR A 48 -13.85 20.55 -6.67
N ASN A 49 -13.29 21.32 -7.61
CA ASN A 49 -14.13 22.02 -8.58
C ASN A 49 -14.79 20.95 -9.47
N LEU A 50 -15.83 20.30 -8.95
CA LEU A 50 -16.63 19.30 -9.67
C LEU A 50 -17.69 19.96 -10.55
N ASP A 51 -17.64 21.28 -10.74
CA ASP A 51 -18.61 22.01 -11.56
C ASP A 51 -18.31 21.94 -13.06
N ASN A 52 -17.19 21.33 -13.46
CA ASN A 52 -16.97 20.96 -14.87
C ASN A 52 -16.99 19.45 -15.02
N ALA A 53 -18.09 18.92 -15.56
CA ALA A 53 -18.23 17.53 -16.04
C ALA A 53 -17.22 17.11 -17.14
N ARG A 54 -16.19 17.93 -17.39
CA ARG A 54 -15.11 17.74 -18.35
C ARG A 54 -13.70 17.90 -17.76
N SER A 55 -13.55 18.26 -16.49
CA SER A 55 -12.23 18.52 -15.91
C SER A 55 -11.56 17.24 -15.43
N VAL A 56 -10.37 17.00 -15.98
CA VAL A 56 -9.37 16.05 -15.50
C VAL A 56 -9.26 16.16 -13.97
N CYS A 57 -9.31 15.04 -13.26
CA CYS A 57 -9.13 15.01 -11.80
C CYS A 57 -7.68 15.40 -11.51
N GLN A 58 -7.42 16.52 -10.83
CA GLN A 58 -6.08 17.03 -10.57
C GLN A 58 -5.85 17.21 -9.06
N SER A 59 -4.59 17.12 -8.64
CA SER A 59 -4.17 17.42 -7.26
C SER A 59 -4.35 18.91 -6.92
N LEU A 60 -4.35 19.27 -5.62
CA LEU A 60 -4.57 20.64 -5.15
C LEU A 60 -3.62 21.70 -5.75
N GLY A 61 -2.42 21.29 -6.18
CA GLY A 61 -1.47 22.19 -6.84
C GLY A 61 -1.53 22.14 -8.37
N GLU A 62 -2.51 21.44 -8.94
CA GLU A 62 -2.66 21.19 -10.40
C GLU A 62 -1.43 20.52 -11.07
N HIS A 63 -0.46 20.06 -10.27
CA HIS A 63 0.80 19.50 -10.76
C HIS A 63 0.68 18.06 -11.29
N HIS A 64 -0.34 17.33 -10.84
CA HIS A 64 -0.50 15.91 -11.12
C HIS A 64 -1.95 15.59 -11.47
N GLU A 65 -2.13 14.86 -12.57
CA GLU A 65 -3.37 14.21 -12.94
C GLU A 65 -3.59 12.98 -12.04
N LEU A 66 -4.74 12.93 -11.40
CA LEU A 66 -5.13 11.89 -10.45
C LEU A 66 -5.75 10.69 -11.18
N SER A 67 -5.56 9.52 -10.59
CA SER A 67 -6.10 8.26 -11.10
C SER A 67 -7.61 8.20 -10.92
N GLU A 68 -8.29 7.64 -11.92
CA GLU A 68 -9.71 7.28 -11.85
C GLU A 68 -9.99 6.27 -10.72
N HIS A 69 -8.99 5.50 -10.29
CA HIS A 69 -9.09 4.60 -9.14
C HIS A 69 -9.48 5.32 -7.85
N LEU A 70 -9.20 6.63 -7.74
CA LEU A 70 -9.60 7.43 -6.58
C LEU A 70 -11.12 7.48 -6.39
N LYS A 71 -11.90 7.46 -7.47
CA LYS A 71 -13.37 7.43 -7.41
C LYS A 71 -13.89 6.23 -6.60
N ASN A 72 -13.16 5.12 -6.65
CA ASN A 72 -13.48 3.87 -5.97
C ASN A 72 -12.48 3.51 -4.86
N PHE A 73 -11.65 4.46 -4.41
CA PHE A 73 -10.55 4.18 -3.47
C PHE A 73 -11.02 3.44 -2.22
N THR A 74 -12.12 3.92 -1.60
CA THR A 74 -12.67 3.30 -0.39
C THR A 74 -13.05 1.84 -0.62
N HIS A 75 -13.61 1.52 -1.80
CA HIS A 75 -13.97 0.16 -2.15
C HIS A 75 -12.72 -0.70 -2.35
N LEU A 76 -11.78 -0.23 -3.17
CA LEU A 76 -10.51 -0.92 -3.45
C LEU A 76 -9.72 -1.20 -2.16
N ALA A 77 -9.58 -0.20 -1.29
CA ALA A 77 -8.89 -0.33 0.00
C ALA A 77 -9.58 -1.33 0.93
N LYS A 78 -10.92 -1.36 0.96
CA LYS A 78 -11.68 -2.35 1.74
C LYS A 78 -11.46 -3.76 1.21
N GLN A 79 -11.56 -3.95 -0.10
CA GLN A 79 -11.37 -5.25 -0.75
C GLN A 79 -9.95 -5.77 -0.52
N ALA A 80 -8.95 -4.93 -0.76
CA ALA A 80 -7.55 -5.17 -0.44
C ALA A 80 -7.34 -5.67 0.99
N ARG A 81 -7.90 -4.95 1.96
CA ARG A 81 -7.81 -5.31 3.38
C ARG A 81 -8.49 -6.64 3.67
N GLN A 82 -9.66 -6.91 3.10
CA GLN A 82 -10.36 -8.17 3.28
C GLN A 82 -9.54 -9.34 2.74
N ASN A 83 -8.98 -9.21 1.54
CA ASN A 83 -8.13 -10.22 0.93
C ASN A 83 -6.90 -10.51 1.81
N TYR A 84 -6.23 -9.47 2.32
CA TYR A 84 -5.12 -9.63 3.24
C TYR A 84 -5.54 -10.41 4.50
N ILE A 85 -6.69 -10.05 5.10
CA ILE A 85 -7.18 -10.72 6.30
C ILE A 85 -7.43 -12.21 6.03
N ILE A 86 -8.09 -12.54 4.92
CA ILE A 86 -8.39 -13.91 4.51
C ILE A 86 -7.10 -14.71 4.30
N GLU A 87 -6.19 -14.20 3.48
CA GLU A 87 -4.97 -14.95 3.13
C GLU A 87 -4.04 -15.14 4.33
N VAL A 88 -3.84 -14.09 5.12
CA VAL A 88 -2.84 -14.12 6.20
C VAL A 88 -3.38 -14.76 7.47
N PHE A 89 -4.60 -14.41 7.89
CA PHE A 89 -5.12 -14.85 9.19
C PHE A 89 -5.91 -16.15 9.11
N PHE A 90 -6.73 -16.31 8.07
CA PHE A 90 -7.55 -17.50 7.93
C PHE A 90 -6.78 -18.62 7.24
N ASN A 91 -6.17 -18.32 6.09
CA ASN A 91 -5.46 -19.32 5.30
C ASN A 91 -4.02 -19.59 5.78
N LYS A 92 -3.48 -18.72 6.67
CA LYS A 92 -2.09 -18.80 7.17
C LYS A 92 -1.05 -18.79 6.05
N ASN A 93 -1.37 -18.18 4.92
CA ASN A 93 -0.43 -17.98 3.84
C ASN A 93 0.52 -16.82 4.20
N PRO A 94 1.74 -16.80 3.64
CA PRO A 94 2.58 -15.62 3.70
C PRO A 94 1.82 -14.40 3.18
N PRO A 95 2.03 -13.21 3.76
CA PRO A 95 1.45 -11.97 3.28
C PRO A 95 1.61 -11.86 1.77
N PRO A 96 0.51 -11.74 1.00
CA PRO A 96 0.64 -11.49 -0.42
C PRO A 96 1.31 -10.13 -0.61
N PHE A 97 2.11 -10.02 -1.68
CA PHE A 97 2.64 -8.73 -2.07
C PHE A 97 1.48 -7.79 -2.40
N PHE A 98 1.43 -6.67 -1.70
CA PHE A 98 0.36 -5.71 -1.85
C PHE A 98 0.72 -4.71 -2.94
N ARG A 99 -0.06 -4.68 -4.02
CA ARG A 99 0.07 -3.63 -5.03
C ARG A 99 -0.53 -2.35 -4.47
N PRO A 100 0.21 -1.23 -4.46
CA PRO A 100 -0.36 0.05 -4.05
C PRO A 100 -1.48 0.43 -5.03
N ILE A 101 -2.57 1.01 -4.49
CA ILE A 101 -3.63 1.59 -5.32
C ILE A 101 -3.04 2.86 -5.94
N PRO A 102 -2.98 2.98 -7.28
CA PRO A 102 -2.39 4.13 -7.92
C PRO A 102 -3.21 5.39 -7.62
N ILE A 103 -2.54 6.44 -7.16
CA ILE A 103 -3.14 7.73 -6.82
C ILE A 103 -3.08 8.66 -8.02
N THR A 104 -2.01 8.61 -8.80
CA THR A 104 -1.83 9.41 -10.01
C THR A 104 -2.08 8.60 -11.27
N LYS A 105 -2.37 9.29 -12.38
CA LYS A 105 -2.47 8.65 -13.69
C LYS A 105 -1.14 8.06 -14.14
N GLN A 106 -0.03 8.77 -13.87
CA GLN A 106 1.31 8.25 -14.15
C GLN A 106 1.59 6.93 -13.42
N GLU A 107 1.18 6.80 -12.16
CA GLU A 107 1.27 5.52 -11.44
C GLU A 107 0.42 4.43 -12.09
N THR A 108 -0.78 4.78 -12.58
CA THR A 108 -1.68 3.85 -13.27
C THR A 108 -1.03 3.34 -14.56
N ASP A 109 -0.54 4.26 -15.40
CA ASP A 109 0.14 3.94 -16.65
C ASP A 109 1.41 3.12 -16.39
N ALA A 110 2.18 3.46 -15.35
CA ALA A 110 3.36 2.71 -14.96
C ALA A 110 3.03 1.28 -14.53
N GLN A 111 1.94 1.09 -13.78
CA GLN A 111 1.45 -0.24 -13.38
C GLN A 111 1.00 -1.06 -14.57
N GLU A 112 0.20 -0.49 -15.47
CA GLU A 112 -0.27 -1.17 -16.69
C GLU A 112 0.91 -1.59 -17.58
N ASN A 113 1.87 -0.69 -17.78
CA ASN A 113 3.09 -1.00 -18.53
C ASN A 113 3.85 -2.17 -17.88
N GLU A 114 3.99 -2.18 -16.55
CA GLU A 114 4.66 -3.28 -15.83
C GLU A 114 3.92 -4.60 -15.90
N GLU A 115 2.58 -4.58 -15.87
CA GLU A 115 1.77 -5.78 -16.07
C GLU A 115 1.97 -6.40 -17.44
N ASN A 116 2.28 -5.57 -18.45
CA ASN A 116 2.52 -5.97 -19.83
C ASN A 116 4.00 -6.33 -20.12
N MET A 117 4.97 -5.84 -19.34
CA MET A 117 6.42 -6.06 -19.53
C MET A 117 6.88 -7.52 -19.64
N LYS A 118 7.68 -7.85 -20.65
CA LYS A 118 8.20 -9.23 -20.81
C LYS A 118 9.08 -9.65 -19.62
N LYS A 119 9.22 -10.97 -19.39
CA LYS A 119 10.08 -11.51 -18.32
C LYS A 119 11.50 -10.92 -18.35
N ALA A 120 12.08 -10.75 -19.53
CA ALA A 120 13.43 -10.18 -19.69
C ALA A 120 13.50 -8.71 -19.28
N GLU A 121 12.48 -7.91 -19.56
CA GLU A 121 12.40 -6.49 -19.18
C GLU A 121 12.27 -6.34 -17.67
N ILE A 122 11.46 -7.19 -17.03
CA ILE A 122 11.32 -7.22 -15.56
C ILE A 122 12.66 -7.59 -14.91
N LEU A 123 13.37 -8.58 -15.45
CA LEU A 123 14.70 -8.96 -14.96
C LEU A 123 15.68 -7.79 -15.05
N LEU A 124 15.73 -7.10 -16.19
CA LEU A 124 16.60 -5.95 -16.39
C LEU A 124 16.30 -4.85 -15.35
N LYS A 125 15.03 -4.50 -15.14
CA LYS A 125 14.63 -3.52 -14.11
C LYS A 125 15.09 -3.94 -12.71
N ILE A 126 14.88 -5.20 -12.34
CA ILE A 126 15.30 -5.72 -11.03
C ILE A 126 16.82 -5.61 -10.89
N GLU A 127 17.57 -6.02 -11.91
CA GLU A 127 19.04 -5.92 -11.90
C GLU A 127 19.50 -4.47 -11.74
N THR A 128 18.90 -3.51 -12.46
CA THR A 128 19.18 -2.07 -12.31
C THR A 128 18.89 -1.56 -10.90
N PHE A 129 17.78 -1.97 -10.27
CA PHE A 129 17.51 -1.59 -8.88
C PHE A 129 18.51 -2.23 -7.91
N LEU A 130 18.89 -3.49 -8.12
CA LEU A 130 19.83 -4.19 -7.24
C LEU A 130 21.27 -3.66 -7.37
N GLU A 131 21.66 -3.10 -8.52
CA GLU A 131 22.93 -2.36 -8.66
C GLU A 131 22.99 -1.17 -7.70
N HIS A 132 21.86 -0.51 -7.44
CA HIS A 132 21.78 0.61 -6.51
C HIS A 132 21.59 0.17 -5.04
N CYS A 133 21.44 -1.13 -4.76
CA CYS A 133 21.24 -1.66 -3.41
C CYS A 133 21.88 -3.04 -3.22
N GLU A 134 23.19 -3.06 -2.93
CA GLU A 134 23.95 -4.31 -2.73
C GLU A 134 23.40 -5.20 -1.60
N SER A 135 22.84 -4.60 -0.54
CA SER A 135 22.26 -5.34 0.58
C SER A 135 21.02 -6.13 0.18
N ALA A 136 20.22 -5.62 -0.77
CA ALA A 136 19.05 -6.29 -1.31
C ALA A 136 19.43 -7.45 -2.26
N ARG A 137 20.61 -7.39 -2.91
CA ARG A 137 21.05 -8.43 -3.86
C ARG A 137 21.13 -9.82 -3.22
N LYS A 138 21.51 -9.88 -1.94
CA LYS A 138 21.61 -11.15 -1.18
C LYS A 138 20.23 -11.78 -0.90
N LYS A 139 19.14 -10.99 -0.90
CA LYS A 139 17.78 -11.49 -0.64
C LYS A 139 17.16 -12.24 -1.81
N TYR A 140 17.60 -11.98 -3.04
CA TYR A 140 16.94 -12.51 -4.24
C TYR A 140 17.89 -13.36 -5.12
N PRO A 141 18.34 -14.54 -4.65
CA PRO A 141 19.12 -15.44 -5.49
C PRO A 141 18.28 -16.02 -6.63
N GLY A 142 18.93 -16.33 -7.75
CA GLY A 142 18.32 -17.10 -8.83
C GLY A 142 17.21 -16.39 -9.62
N LEU A 143 17.27 -15.06 -9.80
CA LEU A 143 16.24 -14.30 -10.54
C LEU A 143 15.92 -14.90 -11.92
N LYS A 144 16.94 -15.35 -12.67
CA LYS A 144 16.77 -15.89 -14.03
C LYS A 144 15.84 -17.12 -14.10
N SER A 145 15.79 -17.95 -13.07
CA SER A 145 14.95 -19.17 -13.03
C SER A 145 13.50 -18.90 -12.61
N LYS A 146 13.20 -17.74 -12.02
CA LYS A 146 11.86 -17.42 -11.51
C LYS A 146 10.82 -17.23 -12.60
N LYS A 147 9.56 -17.50 -12.27
CA LYS A 147 8.42 -17.21 -13.15
C LYS A 147 8.19 -15.70 -13.24
N ARG A 148 7.52 -15.25 -14.31
CA ARG A 148 7.19 -13.81 -14.52
C ARG A 148 6.45 -13.21 -13.32
N SER A 149 5.45 -13.92 -12.78
CA SER A 149 4.67 -13.46 -11.62
C SER A 149 5.52 -13.28 -10.37
N GLU A 150 6.44 -14.21 -10.09
CA GLU A 150 7.39 -14.09 -8.98
C GLU A 150 8.33 -12.89 -9.16
N LEU A 151 8.76 -12.62 -10.39
CA LEU A 151 9.60 -11.46 -10.68
C LEU A 151 8.86 -10.14 -10.48
N LEU A 152 7.57 -10.04 -10.85
CA LEU A 152 6.76 -8.85 -10.56
C LEU A 152 6.64 -8.60 -9.06
N ASN A 153 6.45 -9.65 -8.27
CA ASN A 153 6.40 -9.55 -6.81
C ASN A 153 7.72 -9.02 -6.24
N ILE A 154 8.86 -9.56 -6.71
CA ILE A 154 10.19 -9.10 -6.29
C ILE A 154 10.44 -7.65 -6.69
N LEU A 155 10.06 -7.25 -7.92
CA LEU A 155 10.20 -5.87 -8.37
C LEU A 155 9.44 -4.90 -7.45
N GLN A 156 8.23 -5.28 -7.01
CA GLN A 156 7.47 -4.46 -6.08
C GLN A 156 8.08 -4.41 -4.68
N ASP A 157 8.58 -5.53 -4.16
CA ASP A 157 9.26 -5.58 -2.86
C ASP A 157 10.47 -4.64 -2.83
N ILE A 158 11.29 -4.69 -3.89
CA ILE A 158 12.46 -3.83 -4.04
C ILE A 158 12.04 -2.35 -4.10
N LYS A 159 11.02 -2.00 -4.90
CA LYS A 159 10.52 -0.63 -4.98
C LYS A 159 10.04 -0.11 -3.62
N HIS A 160 9.29 -0.91 -2.88
CA HIS A 160 8.85 -0.52 -1.54
C HIS A 160 10.05 -0.27 -0.63
N ALA A 161 11.03 -1.17 -0.63
CA ALA A 161 12.25 -1.00 0.15
C ALA A 161 13.03 0.28 -0.23
N PHE A 162 13.10 0.61 -1.54
CA PHE A 162 13.72 1.84 -2.01
C PHE A 162 12.99 3.10 -1.57
N ASN A 163 11.66 3.16 -1.73
CA ASN A 163 10.87 4.32 -1.34
C ASN A 163 10.92 4.57 0.17
N SER A 164 10.82 3.51 0.99
CA SER A 164 10.95 3.63 2.44
C SER A 164 12.33 4.15 2.87
N ASN A 165 13.40 3.89 2.13
CA ASN A 165 14.73 4.41 2.46
C ASN A 165 14.91 5.89 2.08
N ASN A 166 14.13 6.40 1.13
CA ASN A 166 14.19 7.79 0.70
C ASN A 166 13.37 8.72 1.62
N GLU A 167 12.29 8.23 2.23
CA GLU A 167 11.47 9.01 3.19
C GLU A 167 12.18 9.35 4.51
N PHE A 168 13.36 8.78 4.80
CA PHE A 168 14.16 9.10 6.00
C PHE A 168 15.31 10.09 5.75
N ASN A 169 15.47 10.60 4.52
CA ASN A 169 16.58 11.48 4.15
C ASN A 169 16.16 12.92 3.81
N ASP A 170 14.88 13.27 3.99
CA ASP A 170 14.36 14.65 3.93
C ASP A 170 13.91 15.13 5.32
#